data_AF-A0A9P5P7Q0-F1
#
_entry.id   AF-A0A9P5P7Q0-F1
#
_cell.length_a   1.000
_cell.length_b   1.000
_cell.length_c   1.000
_cell.angle_alpha   90.00
_cell.angle_beta   90.00
_cell.angle_gamma   90.00
#
_symmetry.space_group_name_H-M   'P 1'
#
loop_
_entity.id
_entity.type
_entity.pdbx_description
1 polymer ?
#
loop_
_entity_poly.entity_id
_entity_poly.type
_entity_poly.pdbx_seq_one_letter_code
_entity_poly.pdbx_strand_id
1 'polypeptide(L)' 'RYLVVVAKNGEDDKPDLKTLGAFIANTAQGIVYSTGIWHQPMTVLDKELDFTCVETQIGNGGKEDCEIVELETSVRLRLL' A
#
# COMPACT_ATOMS: atom_id res chain seq x y z
N ARG A 1 -3.45 -7.20 14.17
CA ARG A 1 -2.21 -6.94 13.38
C ARG A 1 -2.64 -6.32 12.05
N TYR A 2 -1.74 -5.92 11.16
CA TYR A 2 -2.16 -5.41 9.86
C TYR A 2 -1.23 -5.87 8.74
N LEU A 3 -1.81 -6.03 7.55
CA LEU A 3 -1.13 -6.45 6.35
C LEU A 3 -0.61 -5.21 5.61
N VAL A 4 0.64 -5.28 5.15
CA VAL A 4 1.26 -4.25 4.32
C VAL A 4 1.69 -4.92 3.02
N VAL A 5 1.10 -4.50 1.90
CA VAL A 5 1.51 -4.95 0.56
C VAL A 5 2.01 -3.75 -0.22
N VAL A 6 3.20 -3.86 -0.80
CA VAL A 6 3.87 -2.77 -1.51
C VAL A 6 4.48 -3.24 -2.82
N ALA A 7 4.63 -2.33 -3.77
CA ALA A 7 5.42 -2.50 -4.98
C ALA A 7 6.14 -1.19 -5.32
N LYS A 8 7.26 -1.27 -6.03
CA LYS A 8 7.90 -0.10 -6.64
C LYS A 8 7.09 0.37 -7.85
N ASN A 9 7.28 1.62 -8.23
CA ASN A 9 6.76 2.12 -9.51
C ASN A 9 7.49 1.44 -10.69
N GLY A 10 6.72 1.03 -11.69
CA GLY A 10 7.19 0.50 -12.96
C GLY A 10 7.46 1.60 -13.99
N GLU A 11 7.99 1.21 -15.15
CA GLU A 11 8.27 2.12 -16.26
C GLU A 11 7.01 2.70 -16.91
N ASP A 12 5.86 2.05 -16.72
CA ASP A 12 4.55 2.43 -17.23
C ASP A 12 3.69 3.21 -16.23
N ASP A 13 4.31 3.70 -15.15
CA ASP A 13 3.67 4.41 -14.04
C ASP A 13 2.58 3.58 -13.35
N LYS A 14 2.83 2.27 -13.23
CA LYS A 14 1.98 1.29 -12.53
C LYS A 14 2.82 0.45 -11.56
N PRO A 15 2.21 -0.34 -10.66
CA PRO A 15 2.96 -1.23 -9.77
C PRO A 15 3.83 -2.24 -10.55
N ASP A 16 5.15 -2.26 -10.32
CA ASP A 16 6.00 -3.34 -10.82
C ASP A 16 5.75 -4.61 -9.99
N LEU A 17 4.93 -5.51 -10.54
CA LEU A 17 4.51 -6.74 -9.86
C LEU A 17 5.68 -7.67 -9.50
N LYS A 18 6.85 -7.53 -10.14
CA LYS A 18 8.05 -8.32 -9.79
C LYS A 18 8.65 -7.89 -8.45
N THR A 19 8.29 -6.70 -7.97
CA THR A 19 8.79 -6.11 -6.72
C THR A 19 7.79 -6.21 -5.57
N LEU A 20 6.67 -6.92 -5.77
CA LEU A 20 5.65 -7.10 -4.75
C LEU A 20 6.25 -7.70 -3.48
N GLY A 21 6.09 -6.98 -2.38
CA GLY A 21 6.40 -7.42 -1.03
C GLY A 21 5.14 -7.42 -0.18
N ALA A 22 4.99 -8.42 0.69
CA ALA A 22 3.90 -8.49 1.66
C ALA A 22 4.46 -8.78 3.06
N PHE A 23 4.04 -8.00 4.04
CA PHE A 23 4.55 -8.01 5.41
C PHE A 23 3.40 -7.99 6.41
N ILE A 24 3.59 -8.64 7.56
CA ILE A 24 2.71 -8.46 8.72
C ILE A 24 3.37 -7.49 9.70
N ALA A 25 2.72 -6.36 9.95
CA ALA A 25 3.10 -5.43 11.00
C ALA A 25 2.22 -5.62 12.24
N ASN A 26 2.82 -5.38 13.40
CA ASN A 26 2.11 -5.36 14.69
C ASN A 26 1.79 -3.91 15.10
N THR A 27 0.97 -3.77 16.14
CA THR A 27 0.46 -2.46 16.60
C THR A 27 1.52 -1.55 17.23
N ALA A 28 2.73 -2.06 17.49
CA ALA A 28 3.87 -1.29 17.96
C ALA A 28 4.78 -0.81 16.81
N GLN A 29 4.43 -1.10 15.56
CA GLN A 29 5.17 -0.66 14.38
C GLN A 29 4.37 0.39 13.62
N GLY A 30 5.01 1.50 13.30
CA GLY A 30 4.55 2.44 12.27
C GLY A 30 5.21 2.13 10.93
N ILE A 31 4.56 2.49 9.84
CA ILE A 31 5.11 2.38 8.49
C ILE A 31 5.06 3.74 7.81
N VAL A 32 5.99 3.98 6.90
CA VAL A 32 6.02 5.16 6.04
C VAL A 32 6.28 4.68 4.62
N TYR A 33 5.35 4.96 3.72
CA TYR A 33 5.55 4.74 2.30
C TYR A 33 6.39 5.89 1.73
N SER A 34 7.46 5.54 1.02
CA SER A 34 8.22 6.55 0.27
C SER A 34 7.41 7.03 -0.94
N THR A 35 7.69 8.24 -1.41
CA THR A 35 7.06 8.79 -2.63
C THR A 35 7.17 7.82 -3.80
N GLY A 36 6.06 7.59 -4.51
CA GLY A 36 6.00 6.69 -5.67
C GLY A 36 5.97 5.19 -5.33
N ILE A 37 5.85 4.81 -4.05
CA ILE A 37 5.59 3.42 -3.67
C ILE A 37 4.09 3.15 -3.77
N TRP A 38 3.76 2.15 -4.58
CA TRP A 38 2.42 1.59 -4.62
C TRP A 38 2.16 0.77 -3.37
N HIS A 39 0.96 0.90 -2.80
CA HIS A 39 0.55 0.10 -1.68
C HIS A 39 -0.91 -0.34 -1.81
N GLN A 40 -1.23 -1.49 -1.23
CA GLN A 40 -2.62 -1.92 -1.07
C GLN A 40 -3.32 -1.05 -0.01
N PRO A 41 -4.65 -0.82 -0.10
CA PRO A 41 -5.41 -0.16 0.97
C PRO A 41 -5.19 -0.79 2.36
N MET A 42 -5.37 -0.02 3.44
CA MET A 42 -5.08 -0.52 4.79
C MET A 42 -5.93 -1.74 5.13
N THR A 43 -5.29 -2.86 5.44
CA THR A 43 -5.96 -4.14 5.74
C THR A 43 -5.65 -4.59 7.15
N VAL A 44 -6.64 -4.48 8.03
CA VAL A 44 -6.58 -4.99 9.41
C VAL A 44 -6.75 -6.50 9.44
N LEU A 45 -6.05 -7.13 10.37
CA LEU A 45 -6.14 -8.56 10.66
C LEU A 45 -6.60 -8.75 12.10
N ASP A 46 -7.38 -9.80 12.31
CA ASP A 46 -7.86 -10.29 13.61
C ASP A 46 -8.96 -9.42 14.27
N LYS A 47 -8.72 -8.11 14.42
CA LYS A 47 -9.61 -7.17 15.12
C LYS A 47 -9.52 -5.78 14.51
N GLU A 48 -10.55 -4.96 14.76
CA GLU A 48 -10.56 -3.55 14.40
C GLU A 48 -9.36 -2.80 15.02
N LEU A 49 -8.83 -1.85 14.26
CA LEU A 49 -7.67 -1.05 14.60
C LEU A 49 -7.87 0.38 14.07
N ASP A 50 -7.58 1.35 14.91
CA ASP A 50 -7.50 2.75 14.51
C ASP A 50 -6.08 3.07 14.05
N PHE A 51 -5.95 3.67 12.87
CA PHE A 51 -4.67 4.16 12.35
C PHE A 51 -4.63 5.68 12.46
N THR A 52 -3.52 6.20 12.99
CA THR A 52 -3.16 7.60 12.78
C THR A 52 -2.43 7.70 11.45
N CYS A 53 -3.08 8.31 10.46
CA CYS A 53 -2.51 8.52 9.14
C CYS A 53 -2.05 9.97 8.98
N VAL A 54 -0.85 10.16 8.43
CA VAL A 54 -0.33 11.47 8.05
C VAL A 54 0.08 11.38 6.59
N GLU A 55 -0.60 12.12 5.73
CA GLU A 55 -0.35 12.17 4.30
C GLU A 55 -0.37 13.61 3.79
N THR A 56 0.33 13.85 2.69
CA THR A 56 0.26 15.12 1.96
C THR A 56 -0.70 14.95 0.80
N GLN A 57 -1.75 15.75 0.77
CA GLN A 57 -2.69 15.82 -0.34
C GLN A 57 -2.72 17.27 -0.86
N ILE A 58 -2.80 17.44 -2.17
CA ILE A 58 -3.19 18.71 -2.81
C ILE A 58 -4.63 19.06 -2.39
N GLY A 59 -5.48 18.04 -2.21
CA GLY A 59 -6.82 18.19 -1.65
C GLY A 59 -7.84 18.76 -2.64
N ASN A 60 -7.55 18.65 -3.94
CA ASN A 60 -8.46 19.05 -5.01
C ASN A 60 -9.24 17.86 -5.60
N GLY A 61 -9.00 16.64 -5.10
CA GLY A 61 -9.66 15.42 -5.56
C GLY A 61 -9.16 14.94 -6.94
N GLY A 62 -8.04 15.49 -7.40
CA GLY A 62 -7.39 15.08 -8.63
C GLY A 62 -6.63 13.76 -8.46
N LYS A 63 -6.23 13.16 -9.59
CA LYS A 63 -5.41 11.94 -9.61
C LYS A 63 -4.04 12.12 -8.93
N GLU A 64 -3.58 13.36 -8.85
CA GLU A 64 -2.37 13.79 -8.14
C GLU A 64 -2.40 13.36 -6.65
N ASP A 65 -3.60 13.26 -6.05
CA ASP A 65 -3.78 12.94 -4.63
C ASP A 65 -3.79 11.43 -4.39
N CYS A 66 -4.48 10.66 -5.24
CA CYS A 66 -4.58 9.22 -5.13
C CYS A 66 -4.92 8.58 -6.48
N GLU A 67 -4.08 7.65 -6.93
CA GLU A 67 -4.38 6.77 -8.05
C GLU A 67 -4.67 5.36 -7.55
N ILE A 68 -5.75 4.77 -8.07
CA ILE A 68 -6.15 3.40 -7.78
C ILE A 68 -6.15 2.63 -9.09
N VAL A 69 -5.37 1.55 -9.12
CA VAL A 69 -5.33 0.61 -10.24
C VAL A 69 -5.80 -0.76 -9.78
N GLU A 70 -6.62 -1.41 -10.60
CA GLU A 70 -6.99 -2.80 -10.39
C GLU A 70 -6.00 -3.72 -11.10
N LEU A 71 -5.59 -4.78 -10.41
CA LEU A 71 -4.76 -5.82 -11.03
C LEU A 71 -5.64 -6.72 -11.89
N GLU A 72 -5.23 -6.97 -13.14
CA GLU A 72 -5.97 -7.83 -14.07
C GLU A 72 -6.02 -9.29 -13.63
N THR A 73 -5.08 -9.71 -12.77
CA THR A 73 -4.96 -11.09 -12.31
C THR A 73 -4.68 -11.16 -10.82
N SER A 74 -5.14 -12.25 -10.19
CA SER A 74 -4.85 -12.53 -8.79
C SER A 74 -3.38 -12.90 -8.61
N VAL A 75 -2.70 -12.19 -7.71
CA VAL A 75 -1.31 -12.49 -7.33
C VAL A 75 -1.28 -13.22 -5.99
N ARG A 76 -0.46 -14.27 -5.89
CA ARG A 76 -0.22 -14.97 -4.64
C ARG A 76 1.17 -14.61 -4.10
N LEU A 77 1.20 -14.03 -2.91
CA LEU A 77 2.44 -13.65 -2.23
C LEU A 77 2.67 -14.52 -1.00
N ARG A 78 3.95 -14.71 -0.65
CA ARG A 78 4.36 -15.23 0.64
C ARG A 78 4.60 -14.04 1.57
N LEU A 79 4.06 -14.12 2.79
CA LEU A 79 4.29 -13.10 3.80
C LEU A 79 5.73 -13.21 4.33
N LEU A 80 6.40 -12.06 4.41
CA LEU A 80 7.71 -11.87 5.03
C LEU A 80 7.56 -11.43 6.48
#